data_AF-A0A231R2W6-F1
#
_entry.id   AF-A0A231R2W6-F1
#
_cell.length_a   1.000
_cell.length_b   1.000
_cell.length_c   1.000
_cell.angle_alpha   90.00
_cell.angle_beta   90.00
_cell.angle_gamma   90.00
#
_symmetry.space_group_name_H-M   'P 1'
#
loop_
_entity.id
_entity.type
_entity.pdbx_description
1 polymer ?
#
loop_
_entity_poly.entity_id
_entity_poly.type
_entity_poly.pdbx_seq_one_letter_code
_entity_poly.pdbx_strand_id
1 'polypeptide(L)'
;MRAGIRERLSQQISSIGGRIFEAHESASTLDKPYILLIQGTESTDTDWTGITTLFECWPSAAQQSDFSEVDELSDLIVEALDGQALVDPDSLVEFTCRYEGTVGPDKADADREVITRGLRFSVIGARTAQETVQDDWLDAICDWTLDTLGDSDWQAYSGRWPANYERPSILWRWEGIETVAGSRASTIEVRKKAIGHVVGRTVNEQTMTAAALAQSLSEAVKIPLSLPERRYLTVLTPSVDLARDAMTEGQILVTFSRKIERYAEQGPLMREVNFQPNPNS
;
A
#
# COMPACT_ATOMS: atom_id res chain seq x y z
N MET A 1 -1.95 -18.65 2.32
CA MET A 1 -1.28 -17.76 3.30
C MET A 1 -1.00 -18.42 4.63
N ARG A 2 -1.96 -19.16 5.22
CA ARG A 2 -1.78 -19.83 6.54
C ARG A 2 -0.54 -20.72 6.59
N ALA A 3 -0.28 -21.51 5.54
CA ALA A 3 0.87 -22.39 5.47
C ALA A 3 2.19 -21.60 5.46
N GLY A 4 2.25 -20.49 4.72
CA GLY A 4 3.41 -19.59 4.71
C GLY A 4 3.71 -18.96 6.07
N ILE A 5 2.68 -18.48 6.79
CA ILE A 5 2.85 -17.96 8.16
C ILE A 5 3.39 -19.05 9.09
N ARG A 6 2.81 -20.25 9.03
CA ARG A 6 3.22 -21.39 9.85
C ARG A 6 4.68 -21.78 9.58
N GLU A 7 5.08 -21.87 8.32
CA GLU A 7 6.46 -22.16 7.95
C GLU A 7 7.42 -21.10 8.46
N ARG A 8 7.11 -19.81 8.25
CA ARG A 8 7.94 -18.69 8.71
C ARG A 8 8.16 -18.73 10.22
N LEU A 9 7.09 -18.84 11.00
CA LEU A 9 7.17 -18.90 12.46
C LEU A 9 7.95 -20.13 12.95
N SER A 10 7.76 -21.28 12.33
CA SER A 10 8.48 -22.51 12.69
C SER A 10 9.99 -22.41 12.42
N GLN A 11 10.41 -21.66 11.40
CA GLN A 11 11.82 -21.47 11.06
C GLN A 11 12.51 -20.45 11.96
N GLN A 12 11.82 -19.36 12.32
CA GLN A 12 12.40 -18.25 13.07
C GLN A 12 12.35 -18.46 14.59
N ILE A 13 11.33 -19.15 15.10
CA ILE A 13 11.08 -19.28 16.54
C ILE A 13 11.44 -20.71 16.98
N SER A 14 12.71 -20.92 17.31
CA SER A 14 13.21 -22.25 17.71
C SER A 14 12.66 -22.73 19.06
N SER A 15 12.32 -21.81 19.97
CA SER A 15 11.80 -22.13 21.32
C SER A 15 10.47 -22.89 21.32
N ILE A 16 9.65 -22.71 20.28
CA ILE A 16 8.40 -23.46 20.11
C ILE A 16 8.62 -24.80 19.39
N GLY A 17 9.81 -25.13 18.89
CA GLY A 17 10.08 -26.44 18.26
C GLY A 17 9.10 -26.81 17.13
N GLY A 18 8.59 -25.82 16.38
CA GLY A 18 7.58 -26.01 15.33
C GLY A 18 6.14 -26.23 15.81
N ARG A 19 5.85 -26.03 17.10
CA ARG A 19 4.52 -26.20 17.71
C ARG A 19 3.60 -25.03 17.38
N ILE A 20 2.95 -25.11 16.22
CA ILE A 20 1.95 -24.16 15.74
C ILE A 20 0.67 -24.92 15.43
N PHE A 21 -0.42 -24.54 16.07
CA PHE A 21 -1.69 -25.27 16.01
C PHE A 21 -2.85 -24.35 15.58
N GLU A 22 -3.91 -24.96 15.08
CA GLU A 22 -5.16 -24.28 14.75
C GLU A 22 -6.13 -24.27 15.95
N ALA A 23 -7.10 -23.35 15.91
CA ALA A 23 -8.09 -23.18 16.98
C ALA A 23 -8.86 -24.47 17.34
N HIS A 24 -9.10 -25.33 16.36
CA HIS A 24 -9.88 -26.56 16.54
C HIS A 24 -9.06 -27.70 17.17
N GLU A 25 -7.73 -27.56 17.26
CA GLU A 25 -6.87 -28.58 17.83
C GLU A 25 -6.89 -28.52 19.36
N SER A 26 -7.00 -29.69 20.00
CA SER A 26 -6.99 -29.83 21.45
C SER A 26 -5.57 -29.62 21.99
N ALA A 27 -5.26 -28.41 22.47
CA ALA A 27 -3.93 -28.11 23.01
C ALA A 27 -3.73 -28.44 24.49
N SER A 28 -4.71 -29.05 25.15
CA SER A 28 -4.61 -29.46 26.56
C SER A 28 -3.52 -30.52 26.82
N THR A 29 -3.01 -31.19 25.78
CA THR A 29 -1.93 -32.20 25.88
C THR A 29 -0.66 -31.80 25.14
N LEU A 30 -0.54 -30.56 24.65
CA LEU A 30 0.59 -30.13 23.86
C LEU A 30 1.70 -29.59 24.78
N ASP A 31 2.93 -29.96 24.47
CA ASP A 31 4.09 -29.40 25.16
C ASP A 31 4.11 -27.87 24.95
N LYS A 32 4.37 -27.11 26.01
CA LYS A 32 4.49 -25.64 25.98
C LYS A 32 5.95 -25.19 25.81
N PRO A 33 6.25 -24.01 25.25
CA PRO A 33 5.32 -23.06 24.63
C PRO A 33 4.90 -23.44 23.20
N TYR A 34 3.79 -22.89 22.74
CA TYR A 34 3.28 -23.04 21.36
C TYR A 34 2.58 -21.77 20.87
N ILE A 35 2.22 -21.72 19.58
CA ILE A 35 1.42 -20.63 19.00
C ILE A 35 0.10 -21.20 18.46
N LEU A 36 -1.03 -20.57 18.79
CA LEU A 36 -2.27 -20.79 18.03
C LEU A 36 -2.36 -19.80 16.88
N LEU A 37 -2.54 -20.31 15.67
CA LEU A 37 -2.78 -19.53 14.47
C LEU A 37 -4.26 -19.61 14.10
N ILE A 38 -4.91 -18.45 14.05
CA ILE A 38 -6.32 -18.31 13.70
C ILE A 38 -6.42 -17.41 12.48
N GLN A 39 -7.15 -17.85 11.47
CA GLN A 39 -7.56 -16.96 10.39
C GLN A 39 -8.85 -16.27 10.82
N GLY A 40 -8.79 -14.93 10.88
CA GLY A 40 -9.92 -14.08 11.17
C GLY A 40 -10.80 -13.86 9.95
N THR A 41 -11.46 -12.70 9.93
CA THR A 41 -12.35 -12.32 8.83
C THR A 41 -11.58 -11.82 7.61
N GLU A 42 -12.16 -11.99 6.43
CA GLU A 42 -11.81 -11.23 5.23
C GLU A 42 -12.74 -10.00 5.16
N SER A 43 -12.18 -8.83 4.88
CA SER A 43 -12.95 -7.62 4.58
C SER A 43 -12.53 -7.05 3.23
N THR A 44 -13.49 -6.51 2.49
CA THR A 44 -13.18 -5.64 1.35
C THR A 44 -13.07 -4.23 1.88
N ASP A 45 -11.87 -3.66 1.89
CA ASP A 45 -11.66 -2.29 2.36
C ASP A 45 -11.95 -1.29 1.24
N THR A 46 -11.17 -1.34 0.17
CA THR A 46 -11.28 -0.44 -0.97
C THR A 46 -10.71 -1.09 -2.24
N ASP A 47 -10.97 -0.53 -3.41
CA ASP A 47 -10.48 -1.07 -4.68
C ASP A 47 -8.94 -1.09 -4.78
N TRP A 48 -8.23 -0.25 -4.02
CA TRP A 48 -6.77 -0.09 -4.09
C TRP A 48 -6.02 -0.82 -2.97
N THR A 49 -6.68 -1.11 -1.83
CA THR A 49 -6.18 -2.05 -0.81
C THR A 49 -6.63 -3.49 -1.09
N GLY A 50 -7.67 -3.68 -1.90
CA GLY A 50 -8.22 -4.99 -2.24
C GLY A 50 -8.88 -5.67 -1.04
N ILE A 51 -8.80 -7.01 -1.01
CA ILE A 51 -9.28 -7.83 0.10
C ILE A 51 -8.20 -7.89 1.17
N THR A 52 -8.56 -7.44 2.38
CA THR A 52 -7.76 -7.55 3.59
C THR A 52 -8.13 -8.85 4.29
N THR A 53 -7.15 -9.72 4.52
CA THR A 53 -7.34 -10.95 5.31
C THR A 53 -6.68 -10.79 6.68
N LEU A 54 -7.43 -11.06 7.75
CA LEU A 54 -6.90 -11.01 9.11
C LEU A 54 -6.40 -12.37 9.58
N PHE A 55 -5.30 -12.36 10.32
CA PHE A 55 -4.76 -13.49 11.06
C PHE A 55 -4.51 -13.08 12.50
N GLU A 56 -4.66 -14.03 13.41
CA GLU A 56 -4.34 -13.85 14.82
C GLU A 56 -3.34 -14.92 15.25
N CYS A 57 -2.25 -14.49 15.89
CA CYS A 57 -1.28 -15.37 16.52
C CYS A 57 -1.42 -15.24 18.03
N TRP A 58 -1.55 -16.37 18.73
CA TRP A 58 -1.69 -16.42 20.18
C TRP A 58 -0.52 -17.20 20.78
N PRO A 59 0.61 -16.52 21.10
CA PRO A 59 1.69 -17.14 21.88
C PRO A 59 1.15 -17.65 23.21
N SER A 60 1.42 -18.91 23.50
CA SER A 60 0.85 -19.63 24.64
C SER A 60 1.97 -20.22 25.49
N ALA A 61 2.21 -19.61 26.66
CA ALA A 61 3.17 -20.06 27.65
C ALA A 61 2.48 -20.83 28.78
N ALA A 62 3.22 -21.62 29.55
CA ALA A 62 2.63 -22.39 30.64
C ALA A 62 1.97 -21.47 31.69
N GLN A 63 0.81 -21.87 32.23
CA GLN A 63 0.07 -21.03 33.19
C GLN A 63 0.85 -20.73 34.49
N GLN A 64 1.83 -21.58 34.83
CA GLN A 64 2.73 -21.36 35.98
C GLN A 64 3.92 -20.44 35.66
N SER A 65 4.08 -20.04 34.39
CA SER A 65 5.06 -19.05 33.94
C SER A 65 4.57 -17.63 34.24
N ASP A 66 5.37 -16.63 33.92
CA ASP A 66 4.98 -15.24 33.93
C ASP A 66 4.80 -14.70 32.49
N PHE A 67 4.27 -13.47 32.38
CA PHE A 67 4.02 -12.87 31.08
C PHE A 67 5.30 -12.50 30.31
N SER A 68 6.50 -12.60 30.89
CA SER A 68 7.74 -12.32 30.14
C SER A 68 7.96 -13.32 29.02
N GLU A 69 7.59 -14.60 29.20
CA GLU A 69 7.66 -15.60 28.14
C GLU A 69 6.65 -15.31 27.00
N VAL A 70 5.47 -14.77 27.35
CA VAL A 70 4.47 -14.32 26.37
C VAL A 70 4.97 -13.08 25.62
N ASP A 71 5.62 -12.14 26.31
CA ASP A 71 6.21 -10.94 25.72
C ASP A 71 7.33 -11.31 24.75
N GLU A 72 8.27 -12.16 25.16
CA GLU A 72 9.36 -12.67 24.31
C GLU A 72 8.84 -13.36 23.05
N LEU A 73 7.85 -14.26 23.19
CA LEU A 73 7.24 -14.91 22.03
C LEU A 73 6.50 -13.91 21.15
N SER A 74 5.88 -12.88 21.74
CA SER A 74 5.17 -11.85 20.97
C SER A 74 6.14 -11.05 20.10
N ASP A 75 7.26 -10.63 20.67
CA ASP A 75 8.30 -9.89 19.96
C ASP A 75 8.87 -10.72 18.80
N LEU A 76 9.16 -12.00 19.04
CA LEU A 76 9.63 -12.93 18.00
C LEU A 76 8.61 -13.15 16.88
N ILE A 77 7.31 -13.23 17.21
CA ILE A 77 6.24 -13.36 16.21
C ILE A 77 6.15 -12.09 15.37
N VAL A 78 6.18 -10.91 16.00
CA VAL A 78 6.11 -9.62 15.30
C VAL A 78 7.34 -9.47 14.39
N GLU A 79 8.54 -9.76 14.88
CA GLU A 79 9.77 -9.71 14.08
C GLU A 79 9.74 -10.67 12.88
N ALA A 80 9.21 -11.89 13.06
CA ALA A 80 9.15 -12.88 12.00
C ALA A 80 8.15 -12.55 10.89
N LEU A 81 7.12 -11.74 11.18
CA LEU A 81 5.97 -11.52 10.30
C LEU A 81 5.80 -10.07 9.82
N ASP A 82 5.93 -9.06 10.68
CA ASP A 82 5.59 -7.68 10.30
C ASP A 82 6.54 -7.12 9.24
N GLY A 83 5.95 -6.66 8.13
CA GLY A 83 6.67 -6.08 7.01
C GLY A 83 7.55 -7.06 6.24
N GLN A 84 7.45 -8.36 6.54
CA GLN A 84 8.24 -9.38 5.87
C GLN A 84 7.49 -9.94 4.65
N ALA A 85 8.19 -10.11 3.53
CA ALA A 85 7.67 -10.86 2.40
C ALA A 85 7.68 -12.36 2.72
N LEU A 86 6.54 -13.01 2.56
CA LEU A 86 6.31 -14.45 2.78
C LEU A 86 5.82 -15.09 1.48
N VAL A 87 6.06 -16.38 1.35
CA VAL A 87 5.51 -17.21 0.27
C VAL A 87 4.70 -18.32 0.93
N ASP A 88 3.50 -18.55 0.42
CA ASP A 88 2.73 -19.71 0.80
C ASP A 88 3.27 -20.93 0.03
N PRO A 89 3.82 -21.96 0.70
CA PRO A 89 4.48 -23.07 0.02
C PRO A 89 3.52 -23.94 -0.81
N ASP A 90 2.23 -23.93 -0.48
CA ASP A 90 1.23 -24.76 -1.16
C ASP A 90 0.72 -24.08 -2.45
N SER A 91 0.43 -22.78 -2.37
CA SER A 91 -0.15 -22.00 -3.47
C SER A 91 0.86 -21.13 -4.24
N LEU A 92 2.09 -21.02 -3.73
CA LEU A 92 3.16 -20.12 -4.22
C LEU A 92 2.76 -18.63 -4.25
N VAL A 93 1.68 -18.27 -3.56
CA VAL A 93 1.25 -16.88 -3.44
C VAL A 93 2.19 -16.15 -2.49
N GLU A 94 2.76 -15.05 -2.97
CA GLU A 94 3.57 -14.14 -2.17
C GLU A 94 2.67 -13.12 -1.46
N PHE A 95 3.01 -12.78 -0.22
CA PHE A 95 2.25 -11.83 0.58
C PHE A 95 3.09 -11.23 1.71
N THR A 96 2.71 -10.05 2.17
CA THR A 96 3.33 -9.36 3.31
C THR A 96 2.34 -9.22 4.45
N CYS A 97 2.75 -9.59 5.66
CA CYS A 97 1.95 -9.38 6.86
C CYS A 97 2.22 -8.01 7.47
N ARG A 98 1.18 -7.37 8.01
CA ARG A 98 1.28 -6.15 8.81
C ARG A 98 0.74 -6.40 10.20
N TYR A 99 1.50 -6.04 11.23
CA TYR A 99 1.03 -6.09 12.61
C TYR A 99 0.07 -4.92 12.90
N GLU A 100 -1.10 -5.23 13.47
CA GLU A 100 -2.19 -4.28 13.77
C GLU A 100 -2.35 -4.05 15.29
N GLY A 101 -1.48 -4.64 16.10
CA GLY A 101 -1.57 -4.57 17.56
C GLY A 101 -2.18 -5.81 18.20
N THR A 102 -2.56 -5.67 19.47
CA THR A 102 -3.02 -6.79 20.30
C THR A 102 -4.54 -6.98 20.22
N VAL A 103 -4.99 -8.22 20.42
CA VAL A 103 -6.40 -8.59 20.46
C VAL A 103 -6.83 -8.79 21.90
N GLY A 104 -7.46 -7.75 22.47
CA GLY A 104 -7.95 -7.77 23.84
C GLY A 104 -6.83 -7.80 24.89
N PRO A 105 -7.19 -8.02 26.16
CA PRO A 105 -6.22 -8.10 27.25
C PRO A 105 -5.54 -9.47 27.30
N ASP A 106 -4.46 -9.52 28.05
CA ASP A 106 -3.83 -10.75 28.50
C ASP A 106 -4.83 -11.66 29.22
N LYS A 107 -4.76 -12.96 28.94
CA LYS A 107 -5.70 -13.93 29.50
C LYS A 107 -5.03 -15.24 29.87
N ALA A 108 -5.59 -15.90 30.89
CA ALA A 108 -5.33 -17.31 31.16
C ALA A 108 -6.40 -18.17 30.50
N ASP A 109 -5.99 -19.24 29.83
CA ASP A 109 -6.86 -20.30 29.32
C ASP A 109 -6.71 -21.51 30.25
N ALA A 110 -7.72 -21.74 31.09
CA ALA A 110 -7.70 -22.81 32.09
C ALA A 110 -7.82 -24.20 31.45
N ASP A 111 -8.50 -24.33 30.30
CA ASP A 111 -8.69 -25.61 29.63
C ASP A 111 -7.38 -26.09 28.98
N ARG A 112 -6.56 -25.13 28.52
CA ARG A 112 -5.23 -25.39 27.94
C ARG A 112 -4.09 -25.25 28.95
N GLU A 113 -4.40 -24.77 30.16
CA GLU A 113 -3.43 -24.43 31.22
C GLU A 113 -2.29 -23.53 30.70
N VAL A 114 -2.64 -22.43 30.03
CA VAL A 114 -1.70 -21.44 29.47
C VAL A 114 -2.06 -20.01 29.85
N ILE A 115 -1.07 -19.12 29.78
CA ILE A 115 -1.26 -17.67 29.67
C ILE A 115 -0.92 -17.22 28.25
N THR A 116 -1.66 -16.24 27.73
CA THR A 116 -1.57 -15.82 26.32
C THR A 116 -2.01 -14.38 26.10
N ARG A 117 -1.59 -13.83 24.95
CA ARG A 117 -1.99 -12.54 24.38
C ARG A 117 -2.31 -12.75 22.91
N GLY A 118 -3.35 -12.11 22.39
CA GLY A 118 -3.65 -12.16 20.95
C GLY A 118 -2.86 -11.10 20.20
N LEU A 119 -2.27 -11.46 19.06
CA LEU A 119 -1.56 -10.55 18.15
C LEU A 119 -2.27 -10.57 16.80
N ARG A 120 -2.67 -9.41 16.29
CA ARG A 120 -3.40 -9.30 15.02
C ARG A 120 -2.46 -8.92 13.88
N PHE A 121 -2.59 -9.63 12.77
CA PHE A 121 -1.92 -9.34 11.53
C PHE A 121 -2.93 -9.19 10.39
N SER A 122 -2.66 -8.29 9.46
CA SER A 122 -3.41 -8.11 8.22
C SER A 122 -2.54 -8.47 7.01
N VAL A 123 -3.18 -8.97 5.96
CA VAL A 123 -2.59 -9.12 4.62
C VAL A 123 -3.47 -8.34 3.66
N ILE A 124 -2.94 -7.25 3.12
CA ILE A 124 -3.60 -6.36 2.16
C ILE A 124 -3.40 -6.92 0.75
N GLY A 125 -4.37 -6.71 -0.16
CA GLY A 125 -4.22 -7.09 -1.56
C GLY A 125 -4.26 -8.59 -1.84
N ALA A 126 -4.75 -9.41 -0.90
CA ALA A 126 -4.63 -10.87 -0.93
C ALA A 126 -5.22 -11.56 -2.18
N ARG A 127 -6.11 -10.90 -2.92
CA ARG A 127 -6.80 -11.44 -4.12
C ARG A 127 -7.14 -10.36 -5.16
N THR A 128 -6.33 -9.32 -5.31
CA THR A 128 -6.63 -8.24 -6.27
C THR A 128 -6.51 -8.75 -7.71
N ALA A 129 -7.49 -8.42 -8.57
CA ALA A 129 -7.50 -8.82 -9.98
C ALA A 129 -6.32 -8.21 -10.75
N GLN A 130 -5.72 -9.00 -11.65
CA GLN A 130 -4.52 -8.71 -12.47
C GLN A 130 -4.64 -7.56 -13.49
N GLU A 131 -5.75 -6.81 -13.53
CA GLU A 131 -5.87 -5.70 -14.47
C GLU A 131 -5.03 -4.51 -14.00
N THR A 132 -3.83 -4.41 -14.55
CA THR A 132 -2.95 -3.24 -14.43
C THR A 132 -3.44 -2.18 -15.40
N VAL A 133 -4.10 -1.15 -14.86
CA VAL A 133 -4.37 0.07 -15.63
C VAL A 133 -3.08 0.87 -15.66
N GLN A 134 -2.44 0.94 -16.82
CA GLN A 134 -1.25 1.77 -17.02
C GLN A 134 -1.65 3.25 -17.00
N ASP A 135 -0.95 4.07 -16.20
CA ASP A 135 -1.13 5.52 -16.14
C ASP A 135 0.23 6.21 -16.15
N ASP A 136 0.59 6.76 -17.32
CA ASP A 136 1.86 7.45 -17.55
C ASP A 136 2.18 8.53 -16.51
N TRP A 137 1.16 9.17 -15.89
CA TRP A 137 1.40 10.18 -14.86
C TRP A 137 1.84 9.55 -13.55
N LEU A 138 1.21 8.43 -13.13
CA LEU A 138 1.66 7.72 -11.93
C LEU A 138 3.04 7.13 -12.14
N ASP A 139 3.31 6.54 -13.30
CA ASP A 139 4.62 5.99 -13.63
C ASP A 139 5.70 7.08 -13.54
N ALA A 140 5.47 8.26 -14.14
CA ALA A 140 6.39 9.39 -14.03
C ALA A 140 6.57 9.92 -12.59
N ILE A 141 5.53 9.87 -11.76
CA ILE A 141 5.63 10.27 -10.34
C ILE A 141 6.42 9.21 -9.56
N CYS A 142 6.21 7.93 -9.82
CA CYS A 142 6.98 6.83 -9.22
C CYS A 142 8.46 6.94 -9.57
N ASP A 143 8.79 7.10 -10.85
CA ASP A 143 10.17 7.29 -11.33
C ASP A 143 10.83 8.50 -10.67
N TRP A 144 10.15 9.65 -10.69
CA TRP A 144 10.65 10.86 -10.03
C TRP A 144 10.85 10.67 -8.52
N THR A 145 9.98 9.92 -7.86
CA THR A 145 10.08 9.63 -6.42
C THR A 145 11.34 8.82 -6.14
N LEU A 146 11.57 7.73 -6.89
CA LEU A 146 12.76 6.89 -6.74
C LEU A 146 14.05 7.67 -7.03
N ASP A 147 14.07 8.46 -8.11
CA ASP A 147 15.20 9.34 -8.44
C ASP A 147 15.49 10.36 -7.33
N THR A 148 14.45 10.89 -6.70
CA THR A 148 14.56 11.88 -5.61
C THR A 148 15.11 11.25 -4.34
N LEU A 149 14.72 10.01 -4.02
CA LEU A 149 15.23 9.29 -2.86
C LEU A 149 16.68 8.85 -3.07
N GLY A 150 17.07 8.53 -4.31
CA GLY A 150 18.44 8.16 -4.66
C GLY A 150 18.93 6.85 -4.02
N ASP A 151 18.03 6.11 -3.37
CA ASP A 151 18.28 4.85 -2.67
C ASP A 151 17.64 3.70 -3.45
N SER A 152 18.44 2.68 -3.77
CA SER A 152 18.03 1.52 -4.55
C SER A 152 17.07 0.59 -3.84
N ASP A 153 16.94 0.72 -2.52
CA ASP A 153 16.14 -0.21 -1.71
C ASP A 153 14.65 0.15 -1.70
N TRP A 154 14.30 1.39 -2.06
CA TRP A 154 12.91 1.82 -2.12
C TRP A 154 12.17 1.24 -3.32
N GLN A 155 10.97 0.71 -3.06
CA GLN A 155 10.05 0.30 -4.11
C GLN A 155 8.96 1.37 -4.32
N ALA A 156 8.54 1.60 -5.56
CA ALA A 156 7.43 2.49 -5.87
C ALA A 156 6.32 1.72 -6.61
N TYR A 157 5.09 1.88 -6.15
CA TYR A 157 3.91 1.24 -6.71
C TYR A 157 2.92 2.30 -7.21
N SER A 158 2.20 1.96 -8.28
CA SER A 158 1.20 2.82 -8.90
C SER A 158 -0.22 2.25 -8.72
N GLY A 159 -1.13 3.10 -8.25
CA GLY A 159 -2.56 2.86 -8.17
C GLY A 159 -3.04 1.97 -7.04
N ARG A 160 -2.30 0.90 -6.69
CA ARG A 160 -2.69 -0.08 -5.66
C ARG A 160 -1.49 -0.72 -4.96
N TRP A 161 -1.71 -1.21 -3.74
CA TRP A 161 -0.73 -2.06 -3.06
C TRP A 161 -0.72 -3.46 -3.68
N PRO A 162 0.46 -4.02 -4.01
CA PRO A 162 0.57 -5.45 -4.26
C PRO A 162 0.47 -6.25 -2.94
N ALA A 163 0.05 -7.52 -3.03
CA ALA A 163 -0.06 -8.38 -1.85
C ALA A 163 1.27 -8.58 -1.12
N ASN A 164 2.37 -8.58 -1.89
CA ASN A 164 3.74 -8.80 -1.49
C ASN A 164 4.55 -7.49 -1.50
N TYR A 165 3.95 -6.37 -1.09
CA TYR A 165 4.70 -5.11 -1.02
C TYR A 165 5.92 -5.25 -0.10
N GLU A 166 7.01 -4.57 -0.45
CA GLU A 166 8.26 -4.59 0.31
C GLU A 166 8.41 -3.31 1.15
N ARG A 167 9.23 -3.35 2.21
CA ARG A 167 9.62 -2.16 2.98
C ARG A 167 11.12 -1.90 2.76
N PRO A 168 11.53 -0.65 2.46
CA PRO A 168 10.72 0.55 2.39
C PRO A 168 10.03 0.69 1.02
N SER A 169 8.83 1.29 0.99
CA SER A 169 8.11 1.50 -0.26
C SER A 169 7.15 2.67 -0.23
N ILE A 170 6.75 3.09 -1.44
CA ILE A 170 5.81 4.18 -1.67
C ILE A 170 4.73 3.72 -2.63
N LEU A 171 3.48 4.07 -2.34
CA LEU A 171 2.37 3.94 -3.28
C LEU A 171 1.84 5.33 -3.64
N TRP A 172 1.69 5.58 -4.94
CA TRP A 172 0.96 6.73 -5.47
C TRP A 172 -0.37 6.30 -6.08
N ARG A 173 -1.46 6.98 -5.73
CA ARG A 173 -2.78 6.73 -6.33
C ARG A 173 -3.55 8.01 -6.56
N TRP A 174 -4.51 7.97 -7.48
CA TRP A 174 -5.44 9.08 -7.67
C TRP A 174 -6.56 9.05 -6.63
N GLU A 175 -6.90 10.22 -6.12
CA GLU A 175 -8.09 10.47 -5.31
C GLU A 175 -9.21 11.08 -6.18
N GLY A 176 -8.84 11.90 -7.16
CA GLY A 176 -9.81 12.56 -8.02
C GLY A 176 -9.17 13.16 -9.26
N ILE A 177 -9.99 13.34 -10.30
CA ILE A 177 -9.60 13.94 -11.57
C ILE A 177 -10.63 15.02 -11.89
N GLU A 178 -10.16 16.21 -12.23
CA GLU A 178 -10.99 17.30 -12.71
C GLU A 178 -10.40 17.91 -13.99
N THR A 179 -11.28 18.50 -14.79
CA THR A 179 -10.86 19.27 -15.96
C THR A 179 -11.38 20.69 -15.82
N VAL A 180 -10.50 21.67 -15.92
CA VAL A 180 -10.85 23.09 -15.87
C VAL A 180 -10.56 23.75 -17.22
N ALA A 181 -11.27 24.83 -17.51
CA ALA A 181 -11.03 25.61 -18.71
C ALA A 181 -9.58 26.13 -18.71
N GLY A 182 -8.87 25.89 -19.81
CA GLY A 182 -7.51 26.40 -19.96
C GLY A 182 -7.49 27.91 -20.18
N SER A 183 -6.30 28.50 -20.11
CA SER A 183 -6.10 29.94 -20.36
C SER A 183 -6.44 30.38 -21.79
N ARG A 184 -6.57 29.44 -22.73
CA ARG A 184 -7.03 29.67 -24.11
C ARG A 184 -8.26 28.81 -24.39
N ALA A 185 -9.16 29.31 -25.24
CA ALA A 185 -10.39 28.62 -25.63
C ALA A 185 -10.17 27.21 -26.22
N SER A 186 -9.02 26.97 -26.83
CA SER A 186 -8.60 25.69 -27.42
C SER A 186 -7.84 24.77 -26.45
N THR A 187 -7.74 25.13 -25.17
CA THR A 187 -6.97 24.35 -24.18
C THR A 187 -7.85 23.97 -22.99
N ILE A 188 -7.60 22.78 -22.45
CA ILE A 188 -8.12 22.36 -21.15
C ILE A 188 -6.95 22.05 -20.23
N GLU A 189 -7.12 22.30 -18.95
CA GLU A 189 -6.18 21.87 -17.93
C GLU A 189 -6.77 20.68 -17.19
N VAL A 190 -6.07 19.55 -17.27
CA VAL A 190 -6.40 18.36 -16.49
C VAL A 190 -5.66 18.48 -15.17
N ARG A 191 -6.39 18.31 -14.06
CA ARG A 191 -5.83 18.24 -12.71
C ARG A 191 -6.16 16.90 -12.10
N LYS A 192 -5.15 16.21 -11.58
CA LYS A 192 -5.31 14.95 -10.87
C LYS A 192 -4.80 15.13 -9.45
N LYS A 193 -5.65 14.85 -8.46
CA LYS A 193 -5.28 14.86 -7.05
C LYS A 193 -4.77 13.47 -6.69
N ALA A 194 -3.54 13.40 -6.18
CA ALA A 194 -2.87 12.17 -5.80
C ALA A 194 -2.68 12.09 -4.28
N ILE A 195 -2.70 10.86 -3.79
CA ILE A 195 -2.31 10.50 -2.43
C ILE A 195 -1.04 9.65 -2.51
N GLY A 196 -0.04 10.04 -1.73
CA GLY A 196 1.22 9.32 -1.54
C GLY A 196 1.24 8.63 -0.19
N HIS A 197 1.49 7.33 -0.23
CA HIS A 197 1.62 6.46 0.92
C HIS A 197 3.09 6.13 1.10
N VAL A 198 3.69 6.44 2.24
CA VAL A 198 5.11 6.18 2.50
C VAL A 198 5.22 5.16 3.62
N VAL A 199 5.92 4.06 3.38
CA VAL A 199 6.08 2.97 4.33
C VAL A 199 7.56 2.74 4.55
N GLY A 200 8.07 3.12 5.71
CA GLY A 200 9.47 2.93 6.08
C GLY A 200 9.70 1.57 6.76
N ARG A 201 10.96 1.21 6.93
CA ARG A 201 11.42 0.12 7.81
C ARG A 201 11.20 0.48 9.28
N THR A 202 11.27 1.77 9.59
CA THR A 202 11.01 2.33 10.92
C THR A 202 10.04 3.51 10.82
N VAL A 203 9.35 3.82 11.92
CA VAL A 203 8.47 5.00 12.01
C VAL A 203 9.24 6.30 11.72
N ASN A 204 10.51 6.38 12.14
CA ASN A 204 11.35 7.54 11.89
C ASN A 204 11.70 7.69 10.41
N GLU A 205 12.14 6.60 9.75
CA GLU A 205 12.43 6.60 8.30
C GLU A 205 11.20 6.98 7.49
N GLN A 206 10.03 6.42 7.85
CA GLN A 206 8.75 6.76 7.24
C GLN A 206 8.43 8.26 7.37
N THR A 207 8.48 8.77 8.59
CA THR A 207 8.10 10.15 8.92
C THR A 207 9.01 11.15 8.21
N MET A 208 10.33 10.93 8.29
CA MET A 208 11.32 11.79 7.66
C MET A 208 11.20 11.75 6.14
N THR A 209 10.97 10.57 5.56
CA THR A 209 10.83 10.44 4.10
C THR A 209 9.55 11.10 3.59
N ALA A 210 8.42 10.94 4.28
CA ALA A 210 7.17 11.59 3.90
C ALA A 210 7.29 13.12 3.92
N ALA A 211 7.93 13.68 4.96
CA ALA A 211 8.18 15.11 5.07
C ALA A 211 9.15 15.60 3.98
N ALA A 212 10.25 14.87 3.73
CA ALA A 212 11.23 15.21 2.71
C ALA A 212 10.62 15.20 1.31
N LEU A 213 9.82 14.19 0.97
CA LEU A 213 9.17 14.12 -0.34
C LEU A 213 8.18 15.26 -0.57
N ALA A 214 7.40 15.64 0.44
CA ALA A 214 6.51 16.79 0.33
C ALA A 214 7.28 18.10 0.09
N GLN A 215 8.45 18.25 0.72
CA GLN A 215 9.35 19.36 0.46
C GLN A 215 9.92 19.30 -0.98
N SER A 216 10.45 18.14 -1.41
CA SER A 216 11.00 17.97 -2.76
C SER A 216 9.96 18.21 -3.86
N LEU A 217 8.70 17.82 -3.62
CA LEU A 217 7.57 18.14 -4.52
C LEU A 217 7.35 19.65 -4.63
N SER A 218 7.46 20.37 -3.51
CA SER A 218 7.34 21.82 -3.48
C SER A 218 8.46 22.52 -4.24
N GLU A 219 9.68 21.99 -4.16
CA GLU A 219 10.88 22.53 -4.80
C GLU A 219 10.95 22.21 -6.31
N ALA A 220 10.53 21.01 -6.72
CA ALA A 220 10.62 20.56 -8.10
C ALA A 220 9.79 21.44 -9.04
N VAL A 221 8.58 21.85 -8.62
CA VAL A 221 7.57 22.60 -9.39
C VAL A 221 7.06 21.86 -10.65
N LYS A 222 7.90 21.05 -11.29
CA LYS A 222 7.62 20.23 -12.47
C LYS A 222 8.24 18.85 -12.36
N ILE A 223 7.47 17.84 -12.72
CA ILE A 223 7.93 16.46 -12.87
C ILE A 223 7.98 16.11 -14.37
N PRO A 224 9.09 15.58 -14.89
CA PRO A 224 9.15 15.10 -16.27
C PRO A 224 8.15 13.97 -16.52
N LEU A 225 7.28 14.13 -17.52
CA LEU A 225 6.40 13.06 -18.01
C LEU A 225 7.01 12.38 -19.25
N SER A 226 7.66 13.16 -20.11
CA SER A 226 8.40 12.66 -21.26
C SER A 226 9.46 13.70 -21.63
N LEU A 227 10.73 13.37 -21.37
CA LEU A 227 11.85 14.24 -21.73
C LEU A 227 11.96 14.44 -23.26
N PRO A 228 11.80 13.41 -24.13
CA PRO A 228 11.87 13.60 -25.58
C PRO A 228 10.82 14.58 -26.11
N GLU A 229 9.60 14.51 -25.58
CA GLU A 229 8.50 15.40 -25.98
C GLU A 229 8.43 16.69 -25.15
N ARG A 230 9.37 16.90 -24.21
CA ARG A 230 9.39 18.02 -23.25
C ARG A 230 8.04 18.21 -22.54
N ARG A 231 7.40 17.09 -22.17
CA ARG A 231 6.14 17.06 -21.43
C ARG A 231 6.44 16.97 -19.95
N TYR A 232 5.74 17.78 -19.17
CA TYR A 232 5.89 17.87 -17.73
C TYR A 232 4.53 17.91 -17.04
N LEU A 233 4.48 17.40 -15.81
CA LEU A 233 3.42 17.64 -14.85
C LEU A 233 3.80 18.85 -14.01
N THR A 234 2.86 19.76 -13.78
CA THR A 234 3.03 20.84 -12.80
C THR A 234 2.62 20.33 -11.43
N VAL A 235 3.46 20.54 -10.41
CA VAL A 235 3.15 20.20 -9.03
C VAL A 235 2.40 21.35 -8.37
N LEU A 236 1.25 21.07 -7.79
CA LEU A 236 0.38 22.04 -7.13
C LEU A 236 0.07 21.56 -5.71
N THR A 237 0.17 22.48 -4.75
CA THR A 237 -0.28 22.30 -3.36
C THR A 237 0.12 20.96 -2.71
N PRO A 238 1.41 20.58 -2.72
CA PRO A 238 1.86 19.44 -1.93
C PRO A 238 1.66 19.73 -0.44
N SER A 239 1.20 18.73 0.30
CA SER A 239 1.03 18.78 1.75
C SER A 239 1.27 17.39 2.34
N VAL A 240 1.64 17.35 3.61
CA VAL A 240 1.85 16.11 4.35
C VAL A 240 1.09 16.18 5.68
N ASP A 241 0.41 15.09 6.01
CA ASP A 241 -0.22 14.85 7.30
C ASP A 241 0.36 13.56 7.88
N LEU A 242 1.29 13.72 8.82
CA LEU A 242 2.03 12.62 9.43
C LEU A 242 1.20 11.79 10.41
N ALA A 243 0.00 12.26 10.80
CA ALA A 243 -0.90 11.54 11.68
C ALA A 243 -1.72 10.47 10.94
N ARG A 244 -1.75 10.52 9.60
CA ARG A 244 -2.50 9.56 8.78
C ARG A 244 -1.79 8.22 8.69
N ASP A 245 -2.59 7.15 8.63
CA ASP A 245 -2.08 5.80 8.44
C ASP A 245 -1.41 5.67 7.06
N ALA A 246 -0.15 5.25 7.06
CA ALA A 246 0.63 5.14 5.83
C ALA A 246 0.06 4.13 4.84
N MET A 247 -0.54 3.03 5.31
CA MET A 247 -1.02 1.96 4.44
C MET A 247 -2.43 2.23 3.94
N THR A 248 -3.35 2.69 4.81
CA THR A 248 -4.79 2.77 4.51
C THR A 248 -5.28 4.18 4.17
N GLU A 249 -4.58 5.24 4.57
CA GLU A 249 -5.03 6.62 4.31
C GLU A 249 -4.08 7.37 3.39
N GLY A 250 -2.77 7.23 3.61
CA GLY A 250 -1.71 7.94 2.92
C GLY A 250 -1.42 9.30 3.55
N GLN A 251 -0.14 9.67 3.57
CA GLN A 251 0.36 10.82 4.32
C GLN A 251 0.52 12.05 3.44
N ILE A 252 0.81 11.87 2.15
CA ILE A 252 1.07 12.97 1.22
C ILE A 252 -0.17 13.22 0.36
N LEU A 253 -0.53 14.49 0.20
CA LEU A 253 -1.59 14.93 -0.70
C LEU A 253 -1.02 16.00 -1.63
N VAL A 254 -1.21 15.82 -2.94
CA VAL A 254 -0.67 16.72 -3.96
C VAL A 254 -1.60 16.75 -5.18
N THR A 255 -1.66 17.87 -5.87
CA THR A 255 -2.37 17.98 -7.15
C THR A 255 -1.37 18.13 -8.27
N PHE A 256 -1.47 17.32 -9.31
CA PHE A 256 -0.69 17.48 -10.52
C PHE A 256 -1.56 18.06 -11.62
N SER A 257 -1.01 18.97 -12.43
CA SER A 257 -1.74 19.53 -13.58
C SER A 257 -0.94 19.55 -14.86
N ARG A 258 -1.66 19.41 -15.98
CA ARG A 258 -1.13 19.56 -17.32
C ARG A 258 -2.16 20.18 -18.24
N LYS A 259 -1.72 21.12 -19.07
CA LYS A 259 -2.54 21.67 -20.15
C LYS A 259 -2.46 20.76 -21.37
N ILE A 260 -3.61 20.45 -21.95
CA ILE A 260 -3.73 19.71 -23.21
C ILE A 260 -4.61 20.50 -24.17
N GLU A 261 -4.39 20.28 -25.47
CA GLU A 261 -5.25 20.86 -26.50
C GLU A 261 -6.62 20.18 -26.46
N ARG A 262 -7.67 20.96 -26.65
CA ARG A 262 -9.00 20.40 -26.89
C ARG A 262 -8.95 19.60 -28.17
N TYR A 263 -9.50 18.39 -28.14
CA TYR A 263 -9.81 17.68 -29.36
C TYR A 263 -10.80 18.53 -30.16
N ALA A 264 -10.31 19.22 -31.18
CA ALA A 264 -11.17 19.88 -32.15
C ALA A 264 -11.68 18.77 -33.06
N GLU A 265 -12.94 18.37 -32.93
CA GLU A 265 -13.63 17.83 -34.09
C GLU A 265 -13.45 18.87 -35.20
N GLN A 266 -12.78 18.47 -36.29
CA GLN A 266 -12.80 19.26 -37.52
C GLN A 266 -14.24 19.27 -38.01
N GLY A 267 -15.06 20.17 -37.47
CA GLY A 267 -16.36 20.51 -38.02
C GLY A 267 -16.17 20.96 -39.47
N PRO A 268 -17.09 20.64 -40.38
CA PRO A 268 -16.89 20.85 -41.81
C PRO A 268 -16.62 22.32 -42.09
N LEU A 269 -15.49 22.60 -42.72
CA LEU A 269 -15.19 23.88 -43.35
C LEU A 269 -16.35 24.22 -44.30
N MET A 270 -17.17 25.20 -43.96
CA MET A 270 -18.13 25.79 -44.91
C MET A 270 -17.32 26.23 -46.15
N ARG A 271 -17.52 25.52 -47.26
CA ARG A 271 -16.97 25.87 -48.56
C ARG A 271 -17.51 27.23 -48.98
N GLU A 272 -16.62 28.05 -49.50
CA GLU A 272 -16.88 29.33 -50.17
C GLU A 272 -18.15 29.26 -51.02
N VAL A 273 -19.10 30.15 -50.71
CA VAL A 273 -20.18 30.47 -51.65
C VAL A 273 -19.55 31.37 -52.71
N ASN A 274 -19.20 30.79 -53.86
CA ASN A 274 -18.80 31.55 -55.03
C ASN A 274 -19.96 32.47 -55.46
N PHE A 275 -19.72 33.78 -55.37
CA PHE A 275 -20.53 34.78 -56.06
C PHE A 275 -20.46 34.54 -57.57
N GLN A 276 -21.59 34.25 -58.20
CA GLN A 276 -21.76 34.55 -59.63
C GLN A 276 -22.36 35.95 -59.75
N PRO A 277 -21.67 36.92 -60.37
CA PRO A 277 -22.30 38.16 -60.78
C PRO A 277 -23.20 37.84 -61.97
N ASN A 278 -24.47 38.24 -61.87
CA ASN A 278 -25.42 38.06 -62.97
C ASN A 278 -25.02 39.01 -64.12
N PRO A 279 -24.72 38.53 -65.34
CA PRO A 279 -24.52 39.39 -66.48
C PRO A 279 -25.87 39.64 -67.17
N ASN A 280 -26.26 40.92 -67.18
CA ASN A 280 -27.32 41.55 -67.99
C ASN A 280 -28.79 41.23 -67.64
N SER A 281 -29.50 42.23 -67.08
CA SER A 281 -30.70 42.89 -67.64
C SER A 281 -31.33 43.84 -66.62
#